data_AF-A0A1R1YKZ8-F1
#
_entry.id   AF-A0A1R1YKZ8-F1
#
_cell.length_a   1.000
_cell.length_b   1.000
_cell.length_c   1.000
_cell.angle_alpha   90.00
_cell.angle_beta   90.00
_cell.angle_gamma   90.00
#
_symmetry.space_group_name_H-M   'P 1'
#
loop_
_entity.id
_entity.type
_entity.pdbx_description
1 polymer ?
#
loop_
_entity_poly.entity_id
_entity_poly.type
_entity_poly.pdbx_seq_one_letter_code
_entity_poly.pdbx_strand_id
1 'polypeptide(L)'
;MRISNYFNSTPIKYQTPEQINETLKSLSKFSLTKAEKLQILNIRPNKEVDLYLIIEEPEERFSKDQIAEILTIVNSILIAPETEPEEIEENYDDEYMD
;
A
#
# COMPACT_ATOMS: atom_id res chain seq x y z
N MET A 1 -8.63 -0.38 -21.04
CA MET A 1 -8.53 -0.78 -19.62
C MET A 1 -9.84 -0.41 -18.93
N ARG A 2 -10.66 -1.38 -18.50
CA ARG A 2 -11.88 -1.07 -17.72
C ARG A 2 -11.48 -0.88 -16.27
N ILE A 3 -11.94 0.19 -15.64
CA ILE A 3 -11.74 0.46 -14.19
C ILE A 3 -12.24 -0.71 -13.35
N SER A 4 -13.26 -1.43 -13.82
CA SER A 4 -13.77 -2.66 -13.21
C SER A 4 -12.71 -3.77 -13.10
N ASN A 5 -11.75 -3.85 -14.02
CA ASN A 5 -10.67 -4.84 -13.94
C ASN A 5 -9.66 -4.45 -12.86
N TYR A 6 -9.33 -3.15 -12.77
CA TYR A 6 -8.41 -2.62 -11.77
C TYR A 6 -8.90 -2.87 -10.33
N PHE A 7 -10.19 -2.64 -10.05
CA PHE A 7 -10.75 -2.91 -8.73
C PHE A 7 -10.81 -4.40 -8.37
N ASN A 8 -10.86 -5.29 -9.36
CA ASN A 8 -10.87 -6.73 -9.12
C ASN A 8 -9.47 -7.31 -8.92
N SER A 9 -8.43 -6.66 -9.46
CA SER A 9 -7.04 -7.08 -9.37
C SER A 9 -6.26 -6.39 -8.25
N THR A 10 -6.90 -5.54 -7.43
CA THR A 10 -6.25 -4.79 -6.35
C THR A 10 -6.92 -5.08 -5.00
N PRO A 11 -6.22 -4.86 -3.87
CA PRO A 11 -6.74 -5.12 -2.53
C PRO A 11 -8.01 -4.33 -2.17
N ILE A 12 -8.36 -3.33 -2.97
CA ILE A 12 -9.58 -2.49 -2.85
C ILE A 12 -10.85 -3.35 -2.83
N LYS A 13 -10.84 -4.52 -3.49
CA LYS A 13 -11.97 -5.46 -3.51
C LYS A 13 -12.50 -5.84 -2.12
N TYR A 14 -11.62 -5.87 -1.13
CA TYR A 14 -11.95 -6.31 0.24
C TYR A 14 -12.23 -5.15 1.19
N GLN A 15 -12.14 -3.91 0.72
CA GLN A 15 -12.31 -2.73 1.57
C GLN A 15 -13.79 -2.36 1.69
N THR A 16 -14.23 -2.07 2.91
CA THR A 16 -15.55 -1.52 3.19
C THR A 16 -15.49 0.00 3.37
N PRO A 17 -16.59 0.72 3.15
CA PRO A 17 -16.67 2.17 3.41
C PRO A 17 -16.28 2.56 4.83
N GLU A 18 -16.56 1.70 5.82
CA GLU A 18 -16.20 1.90 7.22
C GLU A 18 -14.67 1.83 7.40
N GLN A 19 -14.02 0.81 6.84
CA GLN A 19 -12.56 0.66 6.88
C GLN A 19 -11.85 1.85 6.23
N ILE A 20 -12.37 2.36 5.11
CA ILE A 20 -11.81 3.53 4.44
C ILE A 20 -11.92 4.76 5.33
N ASN A 21 -13.08 5.02 5.92
CA ASN A 21 -13.28 6.15 6.81
C ASN A 21 -12.40 6.06 8.07
N GLU A 22 -12.30 4.88 8.66
CA GLU A 22 -11.47 4.65 9.84
C GLU A 22 -9.98 4.83 9.52
N THR A 23 -9.52 4.31 8.39
CA THR A 23 -8.15 4.50 7.90
C THR A 23 -7.87 5.98 7.67
N LEU A 24 -8.75 6.72 6.98
CA LEU A 24 -8.58 8.15 6.73
C LEU A 24 -8.58 8.98 8.02
N LYS A 25 -9.40 8.60 9.01
CA LYS A 25 -9.44 9.23 10.33
C LYS A 25 -8.16 8.97 11.09
N SER A 26 -7.68 7.74 11.11
CA SER A 26 -6.41 7.37 11.75
C SER A 26 -5.20 8.01 11.08
N LEU A 27 -5.22 8.15 9.74
CA LEU A 27 -4.20 8.84 8.97
C LEU A 27 -4.28 10.37 9.04
N SER A 28 -5.35 10.94 9.60
CA SER A 28 -5.52 12.39 9.72
C SER A 28 -4.52 13.04 10.69
N LYS A 29 -3.96 12.25 11.63
CA LYS A 29 -2.90 12.69 12.55
C LYS A 29 -1.55 12.89 11.88
N PHE A 30 -1.36 12.31 10.69
CA PHE A 30 -0.15 12.47 9.89
C PHE A 30 -0.38 13.52 8.80
N SER A 31 0.67 14.29 8.50
CA SER A 31 0.70 15.32 7.46
C SER A 31 0.80 14.72 6.05
N LEU A 32 -0.06 13.75 5.74
CA LEU A 32 -0.15 13.09 4.43
C LEU A 32 -1.00 13.91 3.45
N THR A 33 -0.56 14.00 2.20
CA THR A 33 -1.30 14.64 1.11
C THR A 33 -2.53 13.80 0.73
N LYS A 34 -3.49 14.41 0.02
CA LYS A 34 -4.67 13.67 -0.47
C LYS A 34 -4.28 12.56 -1.45
N ALA A 35 -3.23 12.78 -2.25
CA ALA A 35 -2.72 11.80 -3.20
C ALA A 35 -2.09 10.59 -2.48
N GLU A 36 -1.25 10.85 -1.45
CA GLU A 36 -0.65 9.80 -0.62
C GLU A 36 -1.71 8.96 0.08
N LYS A 37 -2.72 9.59 0.70
CA LYS A 37 -3.83 8.87 1.34
C LYS A 37 -4.59 7.98 0.36
N LEU A 38 -4.82 8.46 -0.87
CA LEU A 38 -5.47 7.69 -1.91
C LEU A 38 -4.60 6.51 -2.37
N GLN A 39 -3.30 6.72 -2.52
CA GLN A 39 -2.36 5.65 -2.88
C GLN A 39 -2.22 4.60 -1.78
N ILE A 40 -2.15 5.00 -0.51
CA ILE A 40 -2.15 4.08 0.64
C ILE A 40 -3.40 3.19 0.62
N LEU A 41 -4.58 3.77 0.36
CA LEU A 41 -5.82 3.00 0.25
C LEU A 41 -5.81 2.07 -0.96
N ASN A 42 -5.30 2.51 -2.11
CA ASN A 42 -5.33 1.70 -3.33
C ASN A 42 -4.30 0.55 -3.33
N ILE A 43 -3.08 0.84 -2.87
CA ILE A 43 -1.95 -0.10 -2.90
C ILE A 43 -1.93 -0.97 -1.65
N ARG A 44 -2.37 -0.44 -0.49
CA ARG A 44 -2.29 -1.10 0.82
C ARG A 44 -0.84 -1.52 1.13
N PRO A 45 0.05 -0.56 1.47
CA PRO A 45 1.44 -0.87 1.78
C PRO A 45 1.53 -1.84 2.97
N ASN A 46 2.20 -2.97 2.76
CA ASN A 46 2.37 -4.00 3.78
C ASN A 46 3.77 -3.97 4.40
N LYS A 47 4.74 -3.39 3.67
CA LYS A 47 6.12 -3.18 4.11
C LYS A 47 6.49 -1.69 4.04
N GLU A 48 7.52 -1.31 4.78
CA GLU A 48 8.06 0.06 4.75
C GLU A 48 8.49 0.46 3.33
N VAL A 49 9.07 -0.47 2.56
CA VAL A 49 9.47 -0.25 1.15
C VAL A 49 8.31 0.23 0.28
N ASP A 50 7.10 -0.27 0.52
CA ASP A 50 5.92 0.17 -0.24
C ASP A 50 5.52 1.60 0.14
N LEU A 51 5.71 1.97 1.42
CA LEU A 51 5.43 3.32 1.88
C LEU A 51 6.44 4.32 1.30
N TYR A 52 7.71 3.93 1.17
CA TYR A 52 8.75 4.70 0.48
C TYR A 52 8.44 4.93 -1.01
N LEU A 53 7.66 4.05 -1.66
CA LEU A 53 7.21 4.23 -3.03
C LEU A 53 6.01 5.18 -3.16
N ILE A 54 5.27 5.42 -2.08
CA ILE A 54 4.06 6.25 -2.05
C ILE A 54 4.36 7.68 -1.59
N ILE A 55 5.21 7.82 -0.56
CA ILE A 55 5.54 9.09 0.06
C ILE A 55 6.94 9.49 -0.41
N GLU A 56 7.08 10.70 -0.94
CA GLU A 56 8.40 11.27 -1.22
C GLU A 56 9.12 11.59 0.09
N GLU A 57 10.34 11.05 0.24
CA GLU A 57 11.26 11.31 1.36
C GLU A 57 10.57 11.21 2.74
N PRO A 58 9.96 10.06 3.09
CA PRO A 58 9.20 9.94 4.32
C PRO A 58 10.07 10.10 5.57
N GLU A 59 11.39 9.88 5.46
CA GLU A 59 12.34 10.09 6.57
C GLU A 59 12.56 11.56 6.92
N GLU A 60 12.36 12.47 5.96
CA GLU A 60 12.42 13.92 6.22
C GLU A 60 11.11 14.43 6.83
N ARG A 61 9.99 13.78 6.53
CA ARG A 61 8.65 14.22 6.94
C ARG A 61 8.11 13.53 8.19
N PHE A 62 8.54 12.30 8.47
CA PHE A 62 8.04 11.46 9.54
C PHE A 62 9.18 10.79 10.30
N SER A 63 8.98 10.56 11.59
CA SER A 63 9.90 9.71 12.36
C SER A 63 9.71 8.23 11.98
N LYS A 64 10.74 7.41 12.26
CA LYS A 64 10.64 5.95 12.06
C LYS A 64 9.45 5.34 12.80
N ASP A 65 9.16 5.83 14.01
CA ASP A 65 8.01 5.37 14.78
C ASP A 65 6.67 5.72 14.11
N GLN A 66 6.57 6.90 13.50
CA GLN A 66 5.38 7.31 12.76
C GLN A 66 5.19 6.48 11.48
N ILE A 67 6.28 6.15 10.79
CA ILE A 67 6.27 5.26 9.61
C ILE A 67 5.74 3.87 10.00
N ALA A 68 6.30 3.29 11.07
CA ALA A 68 5.85 2.00 11.60
C ALA A 68 4.39 2.05 12.07
N GLU A 69 3.96 3.17 12.67
CA GLU A 69 2.57 3.38 13.11
C GLU A 69 1.61 3.46 11.91
N ILE A 70 1.96 4.18 10.84
CA ILE A 70 1.18 4.22 9.60
C ILE A 70 0.99 2.81 9.05
N LEU A 71 2.08 2.05 8.94
CA LEU A 71 2.05 0.67 8.44
C LEU A 71 1.15 -0.23 9.29
N THR A 72 1.23 -0.08 10.62
CA THR A 72 0.42 -0.83 11.57
C THR A 72 -1.07 -0.49 11.44
N ILE A 73 -1.41 0.79 11.25
CA ILE A 73 -2.79 1.24 11.04
C ILE A 73 -3.35 0.62 9.75
N VAL A 74 -2.59 0.70 8.66
CA VAL A 74 -3.00 0.15 7.36
C VAL A 74 -3.23 -1.36 7.46
N ASN A 75 -2.29 -2.10 8.07
CA ASN A 75 -2.40 -3.56 8.21
C ASN A 75 -3.50 -4.00 9.17
N SER A 76 -3.81 -3.22 10.20
CA SER A 76 -4.84 -3.56 11.20
C SER A 76 -6.26 -3.26 10.73
N ILE A 77 -6.48 -2.17 9.98
CA ILE A 77 -7.81 -1.76 9.52
C ILE A 77 -8.14 -2.38 8.16
N LEU A 78 -7.21 -2.31 7.20
CA LEU A 78 -7.38 -2.90 5.88
C LEU A 78 -7.00 -4.38 5.96
N ILE A 79 -7.88 -5.21 6.50
CA ILE A 79 -7.73 -6.66 6.52
C ILE A 79 -8.17 -7.20 5.16
N ALA A 80 -7.21 -7.59 4.31
CA ALA A 80 -7.50 -8.48 3.19
C ALA A 80 -7.17 -9.92 3.60
N PRO A 81 -7.87 -10.93 3.07
CA PRO A 81 -7.37 -12.31 3.14
C PRO A 81 -5.93 -12.32 2.61
N GLU A 82 -5.03 -13.04 3.30
CA GLU A 82 -3.64 -13.17 2.89
C GLU A 82 -3.59 -13.53 1.41
N THR A 83 -3.19 -12.57 0.56
CA THR A 83 -2.80 -12.87 -0.80
C THR A 83 -1.47 -13.58 -0.67
N GLU A 84 -1.43 -14.83 -1.12
CA GLU A 84 -0.18 -15.56 -1.34
C GLU A 84 0.83 -14.61 -2.00
N PRO A 85 2.11 -14.61 -1.57
CA PRO A 85 3.11 -13.72 -2.14
C PRO A 85 3.10 -13.89 -3.66
N GLU A 86 2.94 -12.79 -4.39
CA GLU A 86 3.20 -12.78 -5.83
C GLU A 86 4.65 -13.27 -6.01
N GLU A 87 4.81 -14.50 -6.49
CA GLU A 87 6.09 -14.99 -6.97
C GLU A 87 6.54 -14.00 -8.04
N ILE A 88 7.61 -13.27 -7.72
CA ILE A 88 8.34 -12.51 -8.71
C ILE A 88 8.90 -13.57 -9.66
N GLU A 89 8.25 -13.76 -10.81
CA GLU A 89 8.82 -14.53 -11.92
C GLU A 89 10.06 -13.74 -12.38
N GLU A 90 11.21 -14.01 -11.75
CA GLU A 90 12.52 -13.59 -12.23
C GLU A 90 12.77 -14.36 -13.53
N ASN A 91 12.25 -13.84 -14.64
CA ASN A 91 12.58 -14.33 -15.97
C ASN A 91 14.01 -13.85 -16.30
N TYR A 92 15.02 -14.55 -15.76
CA TYR A 92 16.36 -14.51 -16.33
C TYR A 92 16.27 -15.19 -17.70
N ASP A 93 16.09 -14.39 -18.75
CA ASP A 93 16.38 -14.85 -20.10
C ASP A 93 17.89 -15.14 -20.14
N ASP A 94 18.24 -16.40 -19.83
CA ASP A 94 19.54 -17.05 -20.01
C ASP A 94 19.84 -17.18 -21.51
N GLU A 95 19.90 -16.06 -22.22
CA GLU A 95 20.18 -16.00 -23.67
C GLU A 95 21.45 -15.19 -23.94
N TYR A 96 22.54 -15.47 -23.20
CA TYR A 96 23.91 -15.11 -23.61
C TYR A 96 24.92 -16.14 -23.09
N MET A 97 24.82 -17.38 -23.61
CA MET A 97 25.94 -18.31 -23.66
C MET A 97 25.83 -19.13 -24.95
N ASP A 98 26.23 -18.53 -26.07
CA ASP A 98 26.87 -19.22 -27.21
C ASP A 98 27.76 -18.23 -27.98
#